data_AF-A0A0B6YIM1-F1
#
_entry.id   AF-A0A0B6YIM1-F1
#
_cell.length_a   1.000
_cell.length_b   1.000
_cell.length_c   1.000
_cell.angle_alpha   90.00
_cell.angle_beta   90.00
_cell.angle_gamma   90.00
#
_symmetry.space_group_name_H-M   'P 1'
#
loop_
_entity.id
_entity.type
_entity.pdbx_description
1 polymer ?
#
loop_
_entity_poly.entity_id
_entity_poly.type
_entity_poly.pdbx_seq_one_letter_code
_entity_poly.pdbx_strand_id
1 'polypeptide(L)'
;QLWDIAGQERFTSMTRVYYKDAHACLVMFDLTQKNTFQNSIKWKKDLDQKCNLVDGSPVPCLLLANKCDIVNNREVTQDEIEELCREHDFLGWSETS
;
A
#
# COMPACT_ATOMS: atom_id res chain seq x y z
N GLN A 1 -12.85 9.90 -7.82
CA GLN A 1 -12.27 9.05 -8.89
C GLN A 1 -11.49 7.94 -8.22
N LEU A 2 -11.44 6.74 -8.81
CA LEU A 2 -10.58 5.66 -8.35
C LEU A 2 -9.62 5.32 -9.50
N TRP A 3 -8.33 5.31 -9.18
CA TRP A 3 -7.27 4.95 -10.12
C TRP A 3 -6.67 3.62 -9.67
N ASP A 4 -6.79 2.60 -10.51
CA ASP A 4 -6.12 1.32 -10.31
C ASP A 4 -4.77 1.33 -11.03
N ILE A 5 -3.69 1.16 -10.27
CA ILE A 5 -2.32 1.24 -10.78
C ILE A 5 -1.79 -0.19 -10.87
N ALA A 6 -1.47 -0.63 -12.08
CA ALA A 6 -0.89 -1.95 -12.28
C ALA A 6 0.42 -2.11 -11.49
N GLY A 7 0.48 -3.14 -10.64
CA GLY A 7 1.62 -3.42 -9.75
C GLY A 7 2.90 -3.93 -10.45
N GLN A 8 3.02 -3.81 -11.77
CA GLN A 8 4.20 -4.26 -12.51
C GLN A 8 5.27 -3.16 -12.50
N GLU A 9 6.51 -3.54 -12.20
CA GLU A 9 7.63 -2.59 -12.05
C GLU A 9 7.87 -1.71 -13.28
N ARG A 10 7.53 -2.19 -14.50
CA ARG A 10 7.65 -1.41 -15.74
C ARG A 10 6.78 -0.15 -15.81
N PHE A 11 5.79 -0.01 -14.93
CA PHE A 11 4.93 1.19 -14.86
C PHE A 11 5.31 2.13 -13.70
N THR A 12 6.35 1.81 -12.92
CA THR A 12 6.80 2.63 -11.78
C THR A 12 7.27 4.03 -12.19
N SER A 13 7.69 4.24 -13.44
CA SER A 13 8.03 5.57 -13.97
C SER A 13 6.83 6.48 -14.21
N MET A 14 5.62 5.90 -14.37
CA MET A 14 4.38 6.65 -14.62
C MET A 14 3.60 6.99 -13.34
N THR A 15 4.01 6.45 -12.19
CA THR A 15 3.39 6.67 -10.87
C THR A 15 3.15 8.14 -10.53
N ARG A 16 4.08 9.03 -10.92
CA ARG A 16 3.93 10.48 -10.71
C ARG A 16 2.70 11.08 -11.39
N VAL A 17 2.27 10.51 -12.52
CA VAL A 17 1.05 10.93 -13.22
C VAL A 17 -0.18 10.43 -12.47
N TYR A 18 -0.15 9.20 -11.96
CA TYR A 18 -1.27 8.58 -11.26
C TYR A 18 -1.50 9.15 -9.86
N TYR A 19 -0.45 9.58 -9.16
CA TYR A 19 -0.58 10.16 -7.82
C TYR A 19 -0.97 11.63 -7.85
N LYS A 20 -0.89 12.30 -9.00
CA LYS A 20 -1.12 13.74 -9.08
C LYS A 20 -2.51 14.07 -8.52
N ASP A 21 -2.54 14.99 -7.55
CA ASP A 21 -3.75 15.44 -6.86
C ASP A 21 -4.49 14.31 -6.10
N ALA A 22 -3.79 13.23 -5.74
CA ALA A 22 -4.33 12.18 -4.88
C ALA A 22 -4.56 12.70 -3.46
N HIS A 23 -5.76 12.45 -2.94
CA HIS A 23 -6.16 12.84 -1.58
C HIS A 23 -6.03 11.70 -0.58
N ALA A 24 -5.97 10.46 -1.06
CA ALA A 24 -5.79 9.25 -0.29
C ALA A 24 -5.18 8.15 -1.18
N CYS A 25 -4.57 7.15 -0.55
CA CYS A 25 -4.04 5.98 -1.23
C CYS A 25 -4.45 4.69 -0.50
N LEU A 26 -4.62 3.62 -1.28
CA LEU A 26 -4.73 2.26 -0.78
C LEU A 26 -3.56 1.48 -1.33
N VAL A 27 -2.73 0.93 -0.45
CA VAL A 27 -1.69 -0.04 -0.82
C VAL A 27 -2.19 -1.40 -0.42
N MET A 28 -2.16 -2.36 -1.34
CA MET A 28 -2.69 -3.69 -1.11
C MET A 28 -1.62 -4.75 -1.34
N PHE A 29 -1.61 -5.75 -0.48
CA PHE A 29 -0.80 -6.95 -0.64
C PHE A 29 -1.67 -8.21 -0.51
N ASP A 30 -1.12 -9.34 -0.90
CA ASP A 30 -1.73 -10.65 -0.79
C ASP A 30 -1.23 -11.36 0.46
N LEU A 31 -2.13 -11.70 1.39
CA LEU A 31 -1.82 -12.41 2.63
C LEU A 31 -1.14 -13.77 2.41
N THR A 32 -1.30 -14.36 1.22
CA THR A 32 -0.68 -15.64 0.86
C THR A 32 0.62 -15.49 0.10
N GLN A 33 1.16 -14.27 -0.05
CA GLN A 33 2.40 -14.02 -0.79
C GLN A 33 3.26 -12.96 -0.10
N LYS A 34 4.20 -13.38 0.75
CA LYS A 34 5.06 -12.49 1.55
C LYS A 34 5.86 -11.47 0.73
N ASN A 35 6.23 -11.79 -0.52
CA ASN A 35 6.91 -10.83 -1.40
C ASN A 35 6.03 -9.59 -1.71
N THR A 36 4.72 -9.76 -1.81
CA THR A 36 3.80 -8.63 -2.06
C THR A 36 3.69 -7.72 -0.84
N PHE A 37 3.75 -8.29 0.37
CA PHE A 37 3.84 -7.54 1.62
C PHE A 37 5.10 -6.67 1.65
N GLN A 38 6.27 -7.24 1.34
CA GLN A 38 7.53 -6.49 1.26
C GLN A 38 7.49 -5.37 0.21
N ASN A 39 6.81 -5.59 -0.92
CA ASN A 39 6.65 -4.57 -1.95
C ASN A 39 5.74 -3.40 -1.51
N SER A 40 4.87 -3.57 -0.52
CA SER A 40 4.03 -2.48 0.01
C SER A 40 4.88 -1.32 0.56
N ILE A 41 6.05 -1.63 1.13
CA ILE A 41 7.02 -0.63 1.61
C ILE A 41 7.52 0.22 0.45
N LYS A 42 7.83 -0.41 -0.70
CA LYS A 42 8.30 0.31 -1.90
C LYS A 42 7.22 1.26 -2.41
N TRP A 43 5.96 0.81 -2.46
CA TRP A 43 4.83 1.63 -2.88
C TRP A 43 4.58 2.81 -1.96
N LYS A 44 4.63 2.60 -0.63
CA LYS A 44 4.47 3.67 0.34
C LYS A 44 5.56 4.73 0.21
N LYS A 45 6.83 4.31 0.13
CA LYS A 45 7.96 5.22 -0.09
C LYS A 45 7.83 6.00 -1.40
N ASP A 46 7.38 5.35 -2.46
CA ASP A 46 7.18 5.98 -3.76
C ASP A 46 6.08 7.05 -3.73
N LEU A 47 4.97 6.77 -3.05
CA LEU A 47 3.89 7.73 -2.80
C LEU A 47 4.41 8.95 -2.04
N ASP A 48 5.05 8.73 -0.88
CA ASP A 48 5.52 9.80 0.00
C ASP A 48 6.58 10.70 -0.66
N GLN A 49 7.36 10.16 -1.59
CA GLN A 49 8.36 10.94 -2.34
C GLN A 49 7.76 11.81 -3.45
N LYS A 50 6.57 11.46 -3.94
CA LYS A 50 6.03 12.02 -5.19
C LYS A 50 4.74 12.80 -5.01
N CYS A 51 4.03 12.62 -3.89
CA CYS A 51 2.76 13.27 -3.63
C CYS A 51 2.63 13.69 -2.17
N ASN A 52 2.27 14.96 -1.98
CA ASN A 52 1.84 15.53 -0.71
C ASN A 52 0.50 16.24 -0.93
N LEU A 53 -0.27 16.42 0.14
CA LEU A 53 -1.46 17.25 0.12
C LEU A 53 -1.09 18.73 -0.02
N VAL A 54 -2.10 19.58 -0.24
CA VAL A 54 -1.93 21.02 -0.46
C VAL A 54 -1.27 21.72 0.74
N ASP A 55 -1.50 21.21 1.95
CA ASP A 55 -0.88 21.70 3.18
C ASP A 55 0.54 21.16 3.42
N GLY A 56 1.06 20.35 2.48
CA GLY A 56 2.39 19.74 2.55
C GLY A 56 2.46 18.45 3.36
N SER A 57 1.36 18.00 3.97
CA SER A 57 1.33 16.73 4.69
C SER A 57 1.37 15.51 3.73
N PRO A 58 1.86 14.34 4.17
CA PRO A 58 1.80 13.13 3.37
C PRO A 58 0.36 12.73 3.03
N VAL A 59 0.17 12.10 1.86
CA VAL A 59 -1.13 11.55 1.49
C VAL A 59 -1.52 10.42 2.46
N PRO A 60 -2.71 10.45 3.09
CA PRO A 60 -3.14 9.38 3.99
C PRO A 60 -3.25 8.06 3.22
N CYS A 61 -2.64 7.01 3.75
CA CYS A 61 -2.51 5.73 3.08
C CYS A 61 -2.97 4.58 3.98
N LEU A 62 -3.92 3.77 3.50
CA LEU A 62 -4.38 2.57 4.21
C LEU A 62 -3.75 1.32 3.58
N LEU A 63 -3.33 0.38 4.43
CA LEU A 63 -2.82 -0.92 3.99
C LEU A 63 -3.95 -1.96 3.94
N LEU A 64 -4.10 -2.65 2.81
CA LEU A 64 -5.08 -3.71 2.64
C LEU A 64 -4.39 -5.07 2.55
N ALA A 65 -4.72 -5.94 3.50
CA ALA A 65 -4.25 -7.31 3.56
C ALA A 65 -5.29 -8.21 2.86
N ASN A 66 -5.11 -8.43 1.56
CA ASN A 66 -6.11 -9.09 0.72
C ASN A 66 -6.01 -10.62 0.76
N LYS A 67 -7.08 -11.30 0.33
CA LYS A 67 -7.23 -12.77 0.28
C LYS A 67 -7.22 -13.44 1.65
N CYS A 68 -7.82 -12.79 2.64
CA CYS A 68 -7.92 -13.34 3.99
C CYS A 68 -8.77 -14.62 4.05
N ASP A 69 -9.61 -14.88 3.04
CA ASP A 69 -10.40 -16.10 2.87
C ASP A 69 -9.54 -17.34 2.61
N ILE A 70 -8.30 -17.19 2.12
CA ILE A 70 -7.38 -18.31 1.83
C ILE A 70 -6.55 -18.64 3.08
N VAL A 71 -7.22 -19.00 4.17
CA VAL A 71 -6.66 -19.11 5.53
C VAL A 71 -5.45 -20.05 5.61
N ASN A 72 -5.49 -21.19 4.91
CA ASN A 72 -4.45 -22.22 4.99
C ASN A 72 -3.10 -21.80 4.38
N ASN A 73 -3.07 -20.70 3.63
CA ASN A 73 -1.89 -20.22 2.93
C ASN A 73 -1.41 -18.86 3.47
N ARG A 74 -1.88 -18.41 4.64
CA ARG A 74 -1.41 -17.15 5.24
C ARG A 74 0.11 -17.22 5.48
N GLU A 75 0.84 -16.29 4.89
CA GLU A 75 2.29 -16.14 5.06
C GLU A 75 2.70 -14.92 5.92
N VAL A 76 1.74 -14.04 6.24
CA VAL A 76 1.97 -12.79 6.97
C VAL A 76 1.05 -12.72 8.20
N THR A 77 1.62 -12.48 9.37
CA THR A 77 0.88 -12.39 10.64
C THR A 77 0.30 -10.99 10.87
N GLN A 78 -0.66 -10.87 11.80
CA GLN A 78 -1.22 -9.55 12.15
C GLN A 78 -0.15 -8.64 12.79
N ASP A 79 0.68 -9.20 13.68
CA ASP A 79 1.79 -8.47 14.31
C ASP A 79 2.77 -7.89 13.28
N GLU A 80 3.11 -8.65 12.23
CA GLU A 80 3.96 -8.15 11.13
C GLU A 80 3.31 -6.95 10.41
N ILE A 81 1.99 -6.99 10.20
CA ILE A 81 1.25 -5.92 9.52
C ILE A 81 1.17 -4.68 10.41
N GLU A 82 0.90 -4.85 11.70
CA GLU A 82 0.86 -3.77 12.68
C GLU A 82 2.22 -3.06 12.80
N GLU A 83 3.30 -3.83 12.86
CA GLU A 83 4.66 -3.30 12.88
C GLU A 83 4.96 -2.49 11.62
N LEU A 84 4.69 -3.04 10.44
CA LEU A 84 4.89 -2.34 9.16
C LEU A 84 4.06 -1.05 9.07
N CYS A 85 2.81 -1.07 9.55
CA CYS A 85 1.95 0.10 9.56
C CYS A 85 2.54 1.24 10.39
N ARG A 86 3.06 0.90 11.58
CA ARG A 86 3.69 1.85 12.50
C ARG A 86 5.03 2.36 11.98
N GLU A 87 5.84 1.52 11.35
CA GLU A 87 7.17 1.89 10.85
C GLU A 87 7.13 2.77 9.59
N HIS A 88 6.07 2.67 8.78
CA HIS A 88 5.96 3.34 7.49
C HIS A 88 4.81 4.35 7.38
N ASP A 89 4.28 4.79 8.52
CA ASP A 89 3.24 5.83 8.62
C ASP A 89 2.02 5.53 7.73
N PHE A 90 1.52 4.30 7.81
CA PHE A 90 0.19 3.99 7.31
C PHE A 90 -0.87 4.48 8.31
N LEU A 91 -2.00 4.95 7.79
CA LEU A 91 -3.14 5.36 8.61
C LEU A 91 -3.72 4.19 9.42
N GLY A 92 -3.57 2.97 8.91
CA GLY A 92 -4.03 1.73 9.52
C GLY A 92 -4.05 0.60 8.49
N TRP A 93 -4.62 -0.54 8.88
CA TRP A 93 -4.79 -1.67 7.99
C TRP A 93 -6.13 -2.38 8.17
N SER A 94 -6.52 -3.15 7.14
CA SER A 94 -7.71 -4.02 7.19
C SER A 94 -7.54 -5.26 6.32
N GLU A 95 -8.17 -6.36 6.70
CA GLU A 95 -8.23 -7.58 5.89
C GLU A 95 -9.38 -7.49 4.87
N THR A 96 -9.13 -7.99 3.66
CA THR A 96 -10.09 -7.97 2.54
C THR A 96 -10.07 -9.30 1.78
N SER A 97 -11.16 -9.60 1.07
CA SER A 97 -11.36 -10.79 0.22
C SER A 97 -11.90 -10.34 -1.14
#